data_AF-A0A3A1YQP3-F1
#
_entry.id   AF-A0A3A1YQP3-F1
#
_cell.length_a   1.000
_cell.length_b   1.000
_cell.length_c   1.000
_cell.angle_alpha   90.00
_cell.angle_beta   90.00
_cell.angle_gamma   90.00
#
_symmetry.space_group_name_H-M   'P 1'
#
loop_
_entity.id
_entity.type
_entity.pdbx_description
1 polymer ?
#
loop_
_entity_poly.entity_id
_entity_poly.type
_entity_poly.pdbx_seq_one_letter_code
_entity_poly.pdbx_strand_id
1 'polypeptide(L)'
;MLMTRDTWYTGFILYKEDYGNNSVRLYFLSIEKGLIHLYCKGANSKNSKLGPSLQYFSLLRLQVAGKLLNYISKVEIESLAIKYPTEQFYCACYINELITKILPTNSYLESEAFDLFNFYKNTLIELFYAENTQHQSLALRKFEINLLTFLGIIPYTAYDYQGQDIDPQGEYFLIQDQGFINHKQINLLTLDYLEQEQKLKQQWEQDPDSVDPLALQYLEYQHQQYQQQQKLTFYGKYLLLIHELFFENENRSTPTQLNLNDETKALLKEQDDQLASLLQVKIDLDEKRQVVTKITYQQLKNNFNEADLEQALAQKITQFKKFKEQNSKSKNSLSMFAQNFVNYNLFKNLDSQEQKQLLNQAHTLSKLYLNVLLGSRIIHSKEKLIEYKRLMASLT
;
A
#
# COMPACT_ATOMS: atom_id res chain seq x y z
N MET A 1 10.12 14.74 -39.81
CA MET A 1 10.05 15.42 -38.50
C MET A 1 8.96 14.71 -37.67
N LEU A 2 9.32 13.61 -37.01
CA LEU A 2 8.36 12.82 -36.21
C LEU A 2 8.17 13.55 -34.88
N MET A 3 6.99 14.13 -34.68
CA MET A 3 6.62 14.80 -33.43
C MET A 3 6.69 13.78 -32.29
N THR A 4 7.64 13.98 -31.37
CA THR A 4 7.62 13.31 -30.06
C THR A 4 6.30 13.68 -29.41
N ARG A 5 5.42 12.70 -29.19
CA ARG A 5 4.12 12.93 -28.55
C ARG A 5 4.38 13.32 -27.10
N ASP A 6 4.15 14.58 -26.78
CA ASP A 6 4.06 15.03 -25.41
C ASP A 6 2.88 14.31 -24.75
N THR A 7 3.16 13.48 -23.76
CA THR A 7 2.14 12.70 -23.04
C THR A 7 2.05 13.22 -21.62
N TRP A 8 0.85 13.31 -21.08
CA TRP A 8 0.61 13.73 -19.70
C TRP A 8 0.40 12.51 -18.82
N TYR A 9 1.02 12.52 -17.64
CA TYR A 9 0.83 11.52 -16.61
C TYR A 9 0.50 12.17 -15.28
N THR A 10 -0.56 11.73 -14.63
CA THR A 10 -0.96 12.18 -13.29
C THR A 10 -0.57 11.14 -12.26
N GLY A 11 0.03 11.57 -11.13
CA GLY A 11 0.64 10.63 -10.21
C GLY A 11 1.37 11.23 -9.02
N PHE A 12 2.04 10.36 -8.27
CA PHE A 12 2.86 10.71 -7.11
C PHE A 12 4.33 10.39 -7.35
N ILE A 13 5.22 11.21 -6.78
CA ILE A 13 6.64 10.88 -6.77
C ILE A 13 6.93 9.97 -5.57
N LEU A 14 7.53 8.81 -5.83
CA LEU A 14 7.89 7.84 -4.80
C LEU A 14 9.32 8.05 -4.30
N TYR A 15 10.25 8.27 -5.22
CA TYR A 15 11.67 8.42 -4.94
C TYR A 15 12.33 9.38 -5.91
N LYS A 16 13.36 10.10 -5.45
CA LYS A 16 14.19 11.00 -6.25
C LYS A 16 15.65 10.81 -5.87
N GLU A 17 16.51 10.82 -6.88
CA GLU A 17 17.96 10.85 -6.72
C GLU A 17 18.60 11.86 -7.67
N ASP A 18 19.72 12.42 -7.23
CA ASP A 18 20.52 13.30 -8.08
C ASP A 18 21.14 12.50 -9.23
N TYR A 19 21.08 13.07 -10.44
CA TYR A 19 21.57 12.42 -11.64
C TYR A 19 22.44 13.38 -12.47
N GLY A 20 23.74 13.18 -12.41
CA GLY A 20 24.72 14.05 -13.06
C GLY A 20 24.76 15.44 -12.43
N ASN A 21 25.10 16.47 -13.23
CA ASN A 21 25.40 17.79 -12.67
C ASN A 21 24.16 18.56 -12.18
N ASN A 22 23.09 18.59 -12.98
CA ASN A 22 21.91 19.43 -12.73
C ASN A 22 20.58 18.71 -12.96
N SER A 23 20.58 17.38 -13.11
CA SER A 23 19.34 16.63 -13.35
C SER A 23 18.97 15.80 -12.14
N VAL A 24 17.68 15.55 -11.99
CA VAL A 24 17.14 14.63 -10.99
C VAL A 24 16.49 13.48 -11.74
N ARG A 25 16.72 12.28 -11.25
CA ARG A 25 16.02 11.08 -11.66
C ARG A 25 14.97 10.75 -10.61
N LEU A 26 13.80 10.29 -11.04
CA LEU A 26 12.73 9.99 -10.12
C LEU A 26 11.88 8.80 -10.57
N TYR A 27 11.32 8.12 -9.58
CA TYR A 27 10.31 7.09 -9.75
C TYR A 27 8.95 7.72 -9.49
N PHE A 28 8.06 7.61 -10.47
CA PHE A 28 6.74 8.20 -10.46
C PHE A 28 5.69 7.12 -10.58
N LEU A 29 4.73 7.11 -9.67
CA LEU A 29 3.56 6.23 -9.75
C LEU A 29 2.45 6.98 -10.48
N SER A 30 2.26 6.66 -11.75
CA SER A 30 1.27 7.23 -12.65
C SER A 30 -0.01 6.40 -12.64
N ILE A 31 -1.16 7.08 -12.68
CA ILE A 31 -2.46 6.43 -12.83
C ILE A 31 -2.60 5.74 -14.20
N GLU A 32 -1.93 6.24 -15.24
CA GLU A 32 -2.04 5.76 -16.61
C GLU A 32 -1.06 4.63 -16.96
N LYS A 33 0.14 4.63 -16.38
CA LYS A 33 1.24 3.70 -16.75
C LYS A 33 1.89 2.98 -15.56
N GLY A 34 1.37 3.17 -14.35
CA GLY A 34 1.90 2.54 -13.15
C GLY A 34 3.25 3.13 -12.77
N LEU A 35 4.19 2.30 -12.34
CA LEU A 35 5.52 2.78 -11.96
C LEU A 35 6.36 3.12 -13.20
N ILE A 36 6.66 4.40 -13.39
CA ILE A 36 7.47 4.91 -14.49
C ILE A 36 8.72 5.63 -13.97
N HIS A 37 9.78 5.53 -14.76
CA HIS A 37 11.07 6.14 -14.44
C HIS A 37 11.27 7.39 -15.30
N LEU A 38 11.50 8.54 -14.65
CA LEU A 38 11.53 9.85 -15.28
C LEU A 38 12.82 10.61 -14.93
N TYR A 39 13.16 11.58 -15.79
CA TYR A 39 14.29 12.48 -15.60
C TYR A 39 13.84 13.94 -15.70
N CYS A 40 14.30 14.79 -14.79
CA CYS A 40 14.08 16.22 -14.84
C CYS A 40 15.42 16.95 -15.02
N LYS A 41 15.60 17.61 -16.16
CA LYS A 41 16.80 18.43 -16.41
C LYS A 41 16.68 19.76 -15.67
N GLY A 42 17.78 20.23 -15.08
CA GLY A 42 17.84 21.52 -14.41
C GLY A 42 17.08 21.58 -13.08
N ALA A 43 16.65 20.45 -12.51
CA ALA A 43 15.93 20.42 -11.23
C ALA A 43 16.76 20.96 -10.06
N ASN A 44 18.07 20.69 -10.05
CA ASN A 44 18.99 21.13 -8.99
C ASN A 44 19.62 22.52 -9.24
N SER A 45 19.23 23.20 -10.33
CA SER A 45 19.71 24.56 -10.57
C SER A 45 19.10 25.53 -9.56
N LYS A 46 19.90 26.50 -9.07
CA LYS A 46 19.43 27.56 -8.15
C LYS A 46 18.25 28.36 -8.69
N ASN A 47 18.11 28.46 -10.02
CA ASN A 47 17.02 29.17 -10.71
C ASN A 47 15.95 28.22 -11.26
N SER A 48 15.91 26.96 -10.80
CA SER A 48 14.97 25.97 -11.32
C SER A 48 13.54 26.33 -10.98
N LYS A 49 12.69 26.40 -12.00
CA LYS A 49 11.23 26.48 -11.81
C LYS A 49 10.61 25.10 -11.55
N LEU A 50 11.27 24.03 -12.00
CA LEU A 50 10.72 22.67 -11.95
C LEU A 50 11.08 21.95 -10.65
N GLY A 51 12.31 22.14 -10.14
CA GLY A 51 12.80 21.47 -8.92
C GLY A 51 11.86 21.62 -7.71
N PRO A 52 11.48 22.85 -7.31
CA PRO A 52 10.59 23.07 -6.16
C PRO A 52 9.18 22.49 -6.30
N SER A 53 8.70 22.29 -7.54
CA SER A 53 7.37 21.72 -7.83
C SER A 53 7.33 20.21 -7.73
N LEU A 54 8.48 19.54 -7.85
CA LEU A 54 8.59 18.10 -7.63
C LEU A 54 8.59 17.84 -6.12
N GLN A 55 7.41 17.85 -5.49
CA GLN A 55 7.24 17.55 -4.06
C GLN A 55 6.81 16.08 -3.86
N TYR A 56 7.17 15.51 -2.71
CA TYR A 56 6.65 14.20 -2.30
C TYR A 56 5.22 14.35 -1.76
N PHE A 57 4.42 13.28 -1.86
CA PHE A 57 3.05 13.23 -1.33
C PHE A 57 2.10 14.33 -1.84
N SER A 58 2.42 14.93 -2.98
CA SER A 58 1.57 15.84 -3.74
C SER A 58 1.12 15.15 -5.02
N LEU A 59 -0.14 15.29 -5.40
CA LEU A 59 -0.61 14.83 -6.70
C LEU A 59 -0.10 15.79 -7.78
N LEU A 60 0.68 15.25 -8.71
CA LEU A 60 1.31 16.02 -9.78
C LEU A 60 0.83 15.52 -11.13
N ARG A 61 0.71 16.45 -12.07
CA ARG A 61 0.49 16.16 -13.47
C ARG A 61 1.73 16.58 -14.25
N LEU A 62 2.40 15.59 -14.84
CA LEU A 62 3.70 15.73 -15.49
C LEU A 62 3.55 15.62 -17.00
N GLN A 63 4.07 16.59 -17.74
CA GLN A 63 4.24 16.47 -19.17
C GLN A 63 5.58 15.77 -19.44
N VAL A 64 5.53 14.64 -20.12
CA VAL A 64 6.68 13.79 -20.40
C VAL A 64 6.92 13.71 -21.91
N ALA A 65 8.17 13.92 -22.29
CA ALA A 65 8.64 13.85 -23.66
C ALA A 65 9.92 13.01 -23.74
N GLY A 66 10.06 12.19 -24.77
CA GLY A 66 11.26 11.38 -24.97
C GLY A 66 11.04 10.17 -25.85
N LYS A 67 12.13 9.66 -26.45
CA LYS A 67 12.12 8.44 -27.26
C LYS A 67 12.82 7.25 -26.57
N LEU A 68 13.95 7.52 -25.91
CA LEU A 68 14.75 6.53 -25.18
C LEU A 68 14.64 6.69 -23.66
N LEU A 69 14.60 7.94 -23.19
CA LEU A 69 14.44 8.30 -21.79
C LEU A 69 13.29 9.28 -21.66
N ASN A 70 12.48 9.11 -20.63
CA ASN A 70 11.32 9.95 -20.35
C ASN A 70 11.76 11.20 -19.59
N TYR A 71 11.73 12.36 -20.24
CA TYR A 71 12.08 13.65 -19.62
C TYR A 71 10.83 14.45 -19.27
N ILE A 72 10.84 15.06 -18.10
CA ILE A 72 9.80 15.98 -17.64
C ILE A 72 10.04 17.34 -18.30
N SER A 73 9.03 17.84 -19.01
CA SER A 73 9.03 19.17 -19.63
C SER A 73 8.23 20.19 -18.82
N LYS A 74 7.12 19.77 -18.20
CA LYS A 74 6.25 20.60 -17.37
C LYS A 74 5.72 19.84 -16.15
N VAL A 75 5.43 20.59 -15.09
CA VAL A 75 4.85 20.10 -13.83
C VAL A 75 3.67 21.00 -13.47
N GLU A 76 2.51 20.38 -13.27
CA GLU A 76 1.32 21.01 -12.71
C GLU A 76 1.03 20.35 -11.35
N ILE A 77 0.76 21.16 -10.33
CA ILE A 77 0.45 20.67 -8.98
C ILE A 77 -1.08 20.60 -8.87
N GLU A 78 -1.64 19.39 -8.83
CA GLU A 78 -3.09 19.19 -8.70
C GLU A 78 -3.54 19.20 -7.24
N SER A 79 -2.69 18.73 -6.32
CA SER A 79 -2.94 18.84 -4.88
C SER A 79 -1.71 19.32 -4.13
N LEU A 80 -1.96 20.05 -3.03
CA LEU A 80 -0.92 20.36 -2.05
C LEU A 80 -0.38 19.07 -1.43
N ALA A 81 0.92 19.10 -1.07
CA ALA A 81 1.57 17.99 -0.41
C ALA A 81 0.92 17.70 0.96
N ILE A 82 0.65 16.42 1.22
CA ILE A 82 0.16 15.98 2.53
C ILE A 82 1.28 16.18 3.56
N LYS A 83 0.96 16.91 4.63
CA LYS A 83 1.87 17.14 5.75
C LYS A 83 1.62 16.11 6.84
N TYR A 84 2.45 15.08 6.86
CA TYR A 84 2.40 14.05 7.90
C TYR A 84 3.12 14.50 9.17
N PRO A 85 2.61 14.14 10.37
CA PRO A 85 3.43 14.08 11.57
C PRO A 85 4.54 13.04 11.41
N THR A 86 5.58 13.13 12.24
CA THR A 86 6.84 12.37 12.08
C THR A 86 6.65 10.85 11.93
N GLU A 87 5.76 10.23 12.71
CA GLU A 87 5.54 8.77 12.65
C GLU A 87 4.85 8.32 11.36
N GLN A 88 3.76 9.01 10.97
CA GLN A 88 3.04 8.74 9.73
C GLN A 88 3.93 9.02 8.51
N PHE A 89 4.84 9.99 8.59
CA PHE A 89 5.81 10.28 7.54
C PHE A 89 6.71 9.08 7.27
N TYR A 90 7.25 8.44 8.31
CA TYR A 90 8.04 7.22 8.14
C TYR A 90 7.23 6.06 7.55
N CYS A 91 5.95 5.93 7.93
CA CYS A 91 5.05 4.95 7.34
C CYS A 91 4.83 5.20 5.84
N ALA A 92 4.62 6.45 5.44
CA ALA A 92 4.45 6.82 4.04
C ALA A 92 5.75 6.62 3.22
N CYS A 93 6.91 6.91 3.81
CA CYS A 93 8.21 6.63 3.20
C CYS A 93 8.45 5.12 3.01
N TYR A 94 8.07 4.30 3.99
CA TYR A 94 8.16 2.84 3.90
C TYR A 94 7.35 2.30 2.72
N ILE A 95 6.12 2.78 2.52
CA ILE A 95 5.28 2.41 1.37
C ILE A 95 5.95 2.78 0.05
N ASN A 96 6.49 3.98 -0.07
CA ASN A 96 7.21 4.40 -1.28
C ASN A 96 8.40 3.48 -1.57
N GLU A 97 9.21 3.17 -0.56
CA GLU A 97 10.37 2.29 -0.67
C GLU A 97 9.96 0.86 -1.08
N LEU A 98 8.86 0.36 -0.52
CA LEU A 98 8.38 -0.98 -0.79
C LEU A 98 7.95 -1.12 -2.25
N ILE A 99 7.22 -0.14 -2.80
CA ILE A 99 6.89 -0.11 -4.23
C ILE A 99 8.15 -0.04 -5.08
N THR A 100 9.07 0.89 -4.81
CA THR A 100 10.24 1.09 -5.68
C THR A 100 11.20 -0.09 -5.69
N LYS A 101 11.26 -0.89 -4.61
CA LYS A 101 12.12 -2.07 -4.52
C LYS A 101 11.52 -3.32 -5.16
N ILE A 102 10.20 -3.50 -5.06
CA ILE A 102 9.55 -4.76 -5.43
C ILE A 102 9.00 -4.71 -6.86
N LEU A 103 8.48 -3.55 -7.27
CA LEU A 103 7.73 -3.43 -8.51
C LEU A 103 8.64 -3.13 -9.72
N PRO A 104 8.50 -3.85 -10.85
CA PRO A 104 9.21 -3.52 -12.09
C PRO A 104 8.72 -2.18 -12.66
N THR A 105 9.62 -1.42 -13.29
CA THR A 105 9.25 -0.16 -13.95
C THR A 105 8.77 -0.41 -15.39
N ASN A 106 7.80 0.37 -15.87
CA ASN A 106 7.33 0.41 -17.27
C ASN A 106 6.74 -0.92 -17.79
N SER A 107 6.19 -1.76 -16.91
CA SER A 107 5.71 -3.10 -17.29
C SER A 107 4.19 -3.29 -17.12
N TYR A 108 3.44 -2.25 -16.76
CA TYR A 108 2.04 -2.37 -16.34
C TYR A 108 1.04 -2.17 -17.47
N LEU A 109 -0.02 -2.96 -17.42
CA LEU A 109 -1.26 -2.66 -18.14
C LEU A 109 -1.98 -1.48 -17.49
N GLU A 110 -2.85 -0.80 -18.24
CA GLU A 110 -3.55 0.41 -17.77
C GLU A 110 -4.49 0.11 -16.59
N SER A 111 -5.14 -1.06 -16.58
CA SER A 111 -5.98 -1.49 -15.45
C SER A 111 -5.16 -1.72 -14.18
N GLU A 112 -4.03 -2.39 -14.28
CA GLU A 112 -3.13 -2.68 -13.16
C GLU A 112 -2.52 -1.40 -12.59
N ALA A 113 -2.16 -0.46 -13.48
CA ALA A 113 -1.69 0.87 -13.11
C ALA A 113 -2.72 1.63 -12.28
N PHE A 114 -3.99 1.60 -12.71
CA PHE A 114 -5.09 2.25 -12.02
C PHE A 114 -5.33 1.65 -10.62
N ASP A 115 -5.32 0.32 -10.50
CA ASP A 115 -5.52 -0.37 -9.22
C ASP A 115 -4.38 -0.04 -8.25
N LEU A 116 -3.13 -0.15 -8.70
CA LEU A 116 -1.92 0.22 -7.95
C LEU A 116 -1.96 1.66 -7.46
N PHE A 117 -2.31 2.58 -8.34
CA PHE A 117 -2.42 3.99 -8.01
C PHE A 117 -3.49 4.23 -6.94
N ASN A 118 -4.67 3.61 -7.07
CA ASN A 118 -5.76 3.82 -6.14
C ASN A 118 -5.48 3.28 -4.75
N PHE A 119 -4.94 2.06 -4.62
CA PHE A 119 -4.65 1.55 -3.28
C PHE A 119 -3.51 2.33 -2.62
N TYR A 120 -2.48 2.75 -3.36
CA TYR A 120 -1.43 3.63 -2.84
C TYR A 120 -2.02 4.96 -2.30
N LYS A 121 -2.85 5.63 -3.13
CA LYS A 121 -3.53 6.87 -2.75
C LYS A 121 -4.41 6.70 -1.52
N ASN A 122 -5.18 5.61 -1.45
CA ASN A 122 -6.05 5.33 -0.33
C ASN A 122 -5.23 5.12 0.95
N THR A 123 -4.11 4.39 0.89
CA THR A 123 -3.24 4.21 2.07
C THR A 123 -2.61 5.53 2.52
N LEU A 124 -2.23 6.44 1.61
CA LEU A 124 -1.76 7.77 2.00
C LEU A 124 -2.82 8.55 2.80
N ILE A 125 -4.09 8.45 2.40
CA ILE A 125 -5.22 9.09 3.09
C ILE A 125 -5.49 8.41 4.44
N GLU A 126 -5.51 7.07 4.48
CA GLU A 126 -5.66 6.29 5.70
C GLU A 126 -4.56 6.65 6.73
N LEU A 127 -3.30 6.73 6.29
CA LEU A 127 -2.19 7.16 7.15
C LEU A 127 -2.33 8.60 7.63
N PHE A 128 -2.86 9.50 6.81
CA PHE A 128 -3.06 10.90 7.20
C PHE A 128 -4.06 11.04 8.35
N TYR A 129 -5.12 10.22 8.33
CA TYR A 129 -6.13 10.19 9.38
C TYR A 129 -5.79 9.25 10.54
N ALA A 130 -4.66 8.55 10.50
CA ALA A 130 -4.28 7.61 11.56
C ALA A 130 -3.98 8.35 12.88
N GLU A 131 -4.83 8.12 13.88
CA GLU A 131 -4.78 8.77 15.20
C GLU A 131 -3.81 8.09 16.18
N ASN A 132 -3.46 6.83 15.95
CA ASN A 132 -2.60 6.03 16.84
C ASN A 132 -1.79 4.98 16.07
N THR A 133 -0.84 4.34 16.74
CA THR A 133 0.03 3.31 16.15
C THR A 133 -0.73 2.08 15.62
N GLN A 134 -1.89 1.74 16.20
CA GLN A 134 -2.71 0.63 15.71
C GLN A 134 -3.35 0.97 14.35
N HIS A 135 -3.86 2.19 14.17
CA HIS A 135 -4.39 2.67 12.89
C HIS A 135 -3.29 2.75 11.82
N GLN A 136 -2.11 3.26 12.19
CA GLN A 136 -0.94 3.26 11.31
C GLN A 136 -0.59 1.83 10.87
N SER A 137 -0.48 0.90 11.82
CA SER A 137 -0.19 -0.51 11.54
C SER A 137 -1.26 -1.13 10.65
N LEU A 138 -2.54 -0.85 10.91
CA LEU A 138 -3.66 -1.37 10.12
C LEU A 138 -3.57 -0.92 8.64
N ALA A 139 -3.34 0.38 8.40
CA ALA A 139 -3.14 0.91 7.04
C ALA A 139 -1.91 0.27 6.35
N LEU A 140 -0.81 0.07 7.10
CA LEU A 140 0.38 -0.59 6.57
C LEU A 140 0.14 -2.06 6.22
N ARG A 141 -0.52 -2.84 7.09
CA ARG A 141 -0.83 -4.25 6.83
C ARG A 141 -1.74 -4.40 5.61
N LYS A 142 -2.76 -3.55 5.51
CA LYS A 142 -3.64 -3.49 4.34
C LYS A 142 -2.86 -3.26 3.06
N PHE A 143 -1.96 -2.26 3.06
CA PHE A 143 -1.13 -1.95 1.90
C PHE A 143 -0.22 -3.11 1.49
N GLU A 144 0.49 -3.70 2.45
CA GLU A 144 1.38 -4.83 2.19
C GLU A 144 0.63 -6.03 1.61
N ILE A 145 -0.50 -6.41 2.22
CA ILE A 145 -1.33 -7.52 1.74
C ILE A 145 -1.86 -7.20 0.35
N ASN A 146 -2.41 -6.01 0.12
CA ASN A 146 -2.88 -5.60 -1.21
C ASN A 146 -1.79 -5.67 -2.27
N LEU A 147 -0.56 -5.28 -1.94
CA LEU A 147 0.56 -5.38 -2.88
C LEU A 147 0.94 -6.84 -3.16
N LEU A 148 0.98 -7.70 -2.13
CA LEU A 148 1.28 -9.11 -2.30
C LEU A 148 0.18 -9.83 -3.10
N THR A 149 -1.09 -9.44 -2.91
CA THR A 149 -2.23 -9.88 -3.72
C THR A 149 -2.12 -9.39 -5.15
N PHE A 150 -1.75 -8.12 -5.36
CA PHE A 150 -1.50 -7.55 -6.69
C PHE A 150 -0.40 -8.30 -7.45
N LEU A 151 0.61 -8.80 -6.74
CA LEU A 151 1.68 -9.64 -7.31
C LEU A 151 1.27 -11.13 -7.48
N GLY A 152 0.13 -11.55 -6.93
CA GLY A 152 -0.37 -12.92 -7.04
C GLY A 152 0.44 -13.95 -6.24
N ILE A 153 1.11 -13.53 -5.15
CA ILE A 153 2.02 -14.41 -4.39
C ILE A 153 1.53 -14.75 -2.98
N ILE A 154 0.51 -14.06 -2.47
CA ILE A 154 -0.04 -14.36 -1.14
C ILE A 154 -1.03 -15.54 -1.24
N PRO A 155 -1.00 -16.49 -0.29
CA PRO A 155 -1.95 -17.60 -0.28
C PRO A 155 -3.34 -17.13 0.15
N TYR A 156 -4.35 -17.91 -0.24
CA TYR A 156 -5.70 -17.77 0.26
C TYR A 156 -5.73 -17.95 1.78
N THR A 157 -6.38 -17.04 2.49
CA THR A 157 -6.50 -17.09 3.96
C THR A 157 -7.84 -17.67 4.43
N ALA A 158 -8.79 -17.89 3.51
CA ALA A 158 -10.09 -18.50 3.79
C ALA A 158 -10.06 -20.04 3.70
N TYR A 159 -9.10 -20.59 2.95
CA TYR A 159 -8.98 -22.02 2.68
C TYR A 159 -7.60 -22.55 3.09
N ASP A 160 -7.54 -23.82 3.50
CA ASP A 160 -6.30 -24.55 3.70
C ASP A 160 -5.72 -25.07 2.37
N TYR A 161 -4.55 -25.71 2.42
CA TYR A 161 -3.87 -26.28 1.25
C TYR A 161 -4.66 -27.39 0.53
N GLN A 162 -5.67 -27.99 1.18
CA GLN A 162 -6.57 -29.00 0.59
C GLN A 162 -7.83 -28.36 0.01
N GLY A 163 -8.00 -27.04 0.14
CA GLY A 163 -9.20 -26.32 -0.27
C GLY A 163 -10.35 -26.42 0.73
N GLN A 164 -10.10 -26.83 1.98
CA GLN A 164 -11.10 -26.85 3.04
C GLN A 164 -11.17 -25.49 3.73
N ASP A 165 -12.36 -25.11 4.19
CA ASP A 165 -12.54 -23.87 4.96
C ASP A 165 -11.68 -23.87 6.22
N ILE A 166 -11.07 -22.72 6.51
CA ILE A 166 -10.32 -22.50 7.75
C ILE A 166 -11.27 -22.53 8.95
N ASP A 167 -11.02 -23.42 9.91
CA ASP A 167 -11.75 -23.50 11.18
C ASP A 167 -11.34 -22.31 12.08
N PRO A 168 -12.28 -21.45 12.53
CA PRO A 168 -11.98 -20.35 13.44
C PRO A 168 -11.23 -20.76 14.72
N GLN A 169 -11.47 -21.98 15.22
CA GLN A 169 -10.83 -22.52 16.43
C GLN A 169 -9.55 -23.33 16.11
N GLY A 170 -9.21 -23.46 14.84
CA GLY A 170 -8.04 -24.19 14.37
C GLY A 170 -6.74 -23.40 14.49
N GLU A 171 -5.64 -24.13 14.56
CA GLU A 171 -4.29 -23.61 14.43
C GLU A 171 -3.70 -24.08 13.10
N TYR A 172 -3.02 -23.17 12.40
CA TYR A 172 -2.52 -23.40 11.06
C TYR A 172 -1.06 -22.98 10.95
N PHE A 173 -0.27 -23.81 10.26
CA PHE A 173 1.08 -23.46 9.86
C PHE A 173 1.08 -22.97 8.42
N LEU A 174 1.91 -21.97 8.15
CA LEU A 174 2.10 -21.50 6.79
C LEU A 174 3.34 -22.14 6.15
N ILE A 175 3.13 -22.86 5.05
CA ILE A 175 4.20 -23.27 4.14
C ILE A 175 4.13 -22.37 2.90
N GLN A 176 5.22 -21.65 2.62
CA GLN A 176 5.24 -20.58 1.60
C GLN A 176 4.72 -21.02 0.22
N ASP A 177 5.04 -22.24 -0.21
CA ASP A 177 4.67 -22.75 -1.53
C ASP A 177 3.34 -23.52 -1.55
N GLN A 178 2.75 -23.83 -0.39
CA GLN A 178 1.58 -24.71 -0.27
C GLN A 178 0.37 -24.04 0.40
N GLY A 179 0.57 -22.97 1.17
CA GLY A 179 -0.47 -22.30 1.93
C GLY A 179 -0.58 -22.82 3.37
N PHE A 180 -1.79 -22.75 3.93
CA PHE A 180 -2.04 -23.07 5.33
C PHE A 180 -2.31 -24.57 5.54
N ILE A 181 -1.65 -25.17 6.52
CA ILE A 181 -1.81 -26.58 6.90
C ILE A 181 -2.24 -26.66 8.36
N ASN A 182 -3.28 -27.44 8.64
CA ASN A 182 -3.76 -27.60 10.00
C ASN A 182 -2.69 -28.21 10.92
N HIS A 183 -2.48 -27.60 12.08
CA HIS A 183 -1.49 -28.02 13.07
C HIS A 183 -1.62 -29.48 13.48
N LYS A 184 -2.84 -30.02 13.54
CA LYS A 184 -3.09 -31.44 13.87
C LYS A 184 -2.46 -32.39 12.85
N GLN A 185 -2.48 -32.04 11.57
CA GLN A 185 -1.89 -32.86 10.51
C GLN A 185 -0.36 -32.86 10.60
N ILE A 186 0.24 -31.72 10.94
CA ILE A 186 1.69 -31.59 11.08
C ILE A 186 2.20 -32.24 12.37
N ASN A 187 1.48 -32.17 13.48
CA ASN A 187 1.87 -32.85 14.71
C ASN A 187 1.98 -34.37 14.54
N LEU A 188 1.08 -34.97 13.75
CA LEU A 188 1.15 -36.39 13.41
C LEU A 188 2.45 -36.71 12.67
N LEU A 189 2.79 -35.95 11.62
CA LEU A 189 4.06 -36.09 10.90
C LEU A 189 5.28 -35.89 11.81
N THR A 190 5.19 -34.94 12.75
CA THR A 190 6.28 -34.58 13.66
C THR A 190 6.62 -35.71 14.63
N LEU A 191 5.61 -36.37 15.19
CA LEU A 191 5.81 -37.48 16.12
C LEU A 191 6.59 -38.61 15.43
N ASP A 192 6.24 -38.93 14.18
CA ASP A 192 6.95 -39.94 13.40
C ASP A 192 8.43 -39.57 13.18
N TYR A 193 8.73 -38.31 12.86
CA TYR A 193 10.12 -37.83 12.71
C TYR A 193 10.93 -37.93 14.01
N LEU A 194 10.32 -37.54 15.14
CA LEU A 194 10.99 -37.60 16.45
C LEU A 194 11.31 -39.04 16.86
N GLU A 195 10.40 -39.97 16.62
CA GLU A 195 10.67 -41.39 16.87
C GLU A 195 11.80 -41.93 15.98
N GLN A 196 11.85 -41.52 14.71
CA GLN A 196 12.93 -41.91 13.79
C GLN A 196 14.28 -41.33 14.23
N GLU A 197 14.32 -40.05 14.60
CA GLU A 197 15.54 -39.39 15.10
C GLU A 197 16.05 -40.06 16.38
N GLN A 198 15.16 -40.36 17.34
CA GLN A 198 15.54 -41.07 18.56
C GLN A 198 16.09 -42.47 18.28
N LYS A 199 15.46 -43.23 17.38
CA LYS A 199 15.94 -44.56 16.96
C LYS A 199 17.34 -44.48 16.34
N LEU A 200 17.56 -43.53 15.44
CA LEU A 200 18.87 -43.32 14.79
C LEU A 200 19.94 -42.85 15.77
N LYS A 201 19.60 -41.99 16.74
CA LYS A 201 20.51 -41.59 17.83
C LYS A 201 20.90 -42.78 18.70
N GLN A 202 19.95 -43.61 19.10
CA GLN A 202 20.23 -44.82 19.87
C GLN A 202 21.09 -45.82 19.10
N GLN A 203 20.84 -45.98 17.79
CA GLN A 203 21.68 -46.82 16.93
C GLN A 203 23.10 -46.27 16.79
N TRP A 204 23.26 -44.96 16.62
CA TRP A 204 24.56 -44.31 16.55
C TRP A 204 25.34 -44.36 17.88
N GLU A 205 24.65 -44.25 19.02
CA GLU A 205 25.24 -44.44 20.35
C GLU A 205 25.73 -45.87 20.60
N GLN A 206 25.08 -46.88 19.99
CA GLN A 206 25.47 -48.28 20.10
C GLN A 206 26.57 -48.67 19.11
N ASP A 207 26.46 -48.21 17.86
CA ASP A 207 27.42 -48.48 16.79
C ASP A 207 27.53 -47.27 15.85
N PRO A 208 28.53 -46.38 16.05
CA PRO A 208 28.69 -45.15 15.28
C PRO A 208 28.92 -45.35 13.78
N ASP A 209 29.48 -46.50 13.39
CA ASP A 209 29.79 -46.81 11.98
C ASP A 209 28.58 -47.36 11.22
N SER A 210 27.52 -47.76 11.95
CA SER A 210 26.29 -48.32 11.36
C SER A 210 25.33 -47.25 10.84
N VAL A 211 25.43 -46.02 11.34
CA VAL A 211 24.53 -44.91 11.01
C VAL A 211 25.27 -43.88 10.19
N ASP A 212 24.76 -43.56 9.00
CA ASP A 212 25.28 -42.47 8.19
C ASP A 212 25.14 -41.13 8.96
N PRO A 213 26.26 -40.46 9.32
CA PRO A 213 26.22 -39.19 10.05
C PRO A 213 25.40 -38.11 9.33
N LEU A 214 25.31 -38.19 7.99
CA LEU A 214 24.52 -37.26 7.18
C LEU A 214 23.02 -37.46 7.38
N ALA A 215 22.55 -38.69 7.62
CA ALA A 215 21.15 -38.98 7.88
C ALA A 215 20.71 -38.41 9.24
N LEU A 216 21.57 -38.53 10.26
CA LEU A 216 21.34 -37.93 11.57
C LEU A 216 21.27 -36.39 11.48
N GLN A 217 22.25 -35.79 10.79
CA GLN A 217 22.31 -34.35 10.58
C GLN A 217 21.10 -33.82 9.78
N TYR A 218 20.59 -34.61 8.83
CA TYR A 218 19.40 -34.27 8.06
C TYR A 218 18.13 -34.26 8.92
N LEU A 219 17.96 -35.22 9.83
CA LEU A 219 16.81 -35.25 10.75
C LEU A 219 16.87 -34.10 11.77
N GLU A 220 18.03 -33.84 12.35
CA GLU A 220 18.21 -32.68 13.24
C GLU A 220 17.91 -31.36 12.51
N TYR A 221 18.30 -31.27 11.24
CA TYR A 221 17.95 -30.14 10.39
C TYR A 221 16.44 -30.01 10.18
N GLN A 222 15.74 -31.10 9.86
CA GLN A 222 14.28 -31.10 9.72
C GLN A 222 13.60 -30.65 11.02
N HIS A 223 14.07 -31.14 12.17
CA HIS A 223 13.57 -30.73 13.48
C HIS A 223 13.78 -29.22 13.73
N GLN A 224 14.96 -28.68 13.42
CA GLN A 224 15.22 -27.25 13.54
C GLN A 224 14.36 -26.39 12.60
N GLN A 225 14.15 -26.83 11.34
CA GLN A 225 13.25 -26.14 10.43
C GLN A 225 11.82 -26.14 10.97
N TYR A 226 11.38 -27.26 11.53
CA TYR A 226 10.07 -27.36 12.15
C TYR A 226 9.92 -26.40 13.34
N GLN A 227 10.90 -26.33 14.25
CA GLN A 227 10.88 -25.36 15.35
C GLN A 227 10.84 -23.90 14.87
N GLN A 228 11.51 -23.59 13.74
CA GLN A 228 11.42 -22.27 13.12
C GLN A 228 10.04 -22.01 12.52
N GLN A 229 9.44 -23.00 11.87
CA GLN A 229 8.09 -22.94 11.31
C GLN A 229 7.02 -22.87 12.40
N GLN A 230 7.26 -23.42 13.60
CA GLN A 230 6.36 -23.26 14.74
C GLN A 230 6.17 -21.80 15.18
N LYS A 231 7.17 -20.94 14.92
CA LYS A 231 7.04 -19.50 15.14
C LYS A 231 6.10 -18.82 14.13
N LEU A 232 5.70 -19.54 13.07
CA LEU A 232 4.77 -19.12 12.02
C LEU A 232 3.42 -19.82 12.16
N THR A 233 2.95 -19.95 13.40
CA THR A 233 1.61 -20.47 13.71
C THR A 233 0.58 -19.34 13.64
N PHE A 234 -0.52 -19.60 12.96
CA PHE A 234 -1.65 -18.70 12.76
C PHE A 234 -2.90 -19.30 13.40
N TYR A 235 -3.77 -18.45 13.94
CA TYR A 235 -5.06 -18.90 14.47
C TYR A 235 -6.13 -18.67 13.40
N GLY A 236 -6.99 -19.65 13.16
CA GLY A 236 -8.00 -19.57 12.11
C GLY A 236 -8.91 -18.35 12.23
N LYS A 237 -9.32 -17.97 13.45
CA LYS A 237 -10.04 -16.72 13.73
C LYS A 237 -9.38 -15.50 13.10
N TYR A 238 -8.06 -15.36 13.25
CA TYR A 238 -7.34 -14.20 12.72
C TYR A 238 -7.10 -14.30 11.21
N LEU A 239 -6.93 -15.51 10.65
CA LEU A 239 -6.84 -15.70 9.20
C LEU A 239 -8.13 -15.27 8.49
N LEU A 240 -9.28 -15.63 9.06
CA LEU A 240 -10.59 -15.20 8.56
C LEU A 240 -10.78 -13.68 8.71
N LEU A 241 -10.38 -13.10 9.85
CA LEU A 241 -10.42 -11.64 10.02
C LEU A 241 -9.48 -10.90 9.04
N ILE A 242 -8.30 -11.44 8.78
CA ILE A 242 -7.36 -10.93 7.76
C ILE A 242 -8.02 -10.99 6.38
N HIS A 243 -8.70 -12.09 6.06
CA HIS A 243 -9.46 -12.24 4.83
C HIS A 243 -10.49 -11.10 4.68
N GLU A 244 -11.38 -10.95 5.66
CA GLU A 244 -12.47 -9.97 5.61
C GLU A 244 -11.99 -8.51 5.64
N LEU A 245 -10.90 -8.21 6.34
CA LEU A 245 -10.39 -6.85 6.50
C LEU A 245 -9.54 -6.36 5.32
N PHE A 246 -8.84 -7.27 4.64
CA PHE A 246 -7.83 -6.87 3.64
C PHE A 246 -8.13 -7.40 2.23
N PHE A 247 -8.82 -8.53 2.08
CA PHE A 247 -9.14 -9.10 0.78
C PHE A 247 -10.55 -8.66 0.33
N GLU A 248 -10.68 -7.41 -0.10
CA GLU A 248 -11.97 -6.82 -0.51
C GLU A 248 -12.52 -7.34 -1.86
N ASN A 249 -11.86 -8.29 -2.55
CA ASN A 249 -12.10 -8.54 -3.99
C ASN A 249 -12.40 -9.98 -4.47
N GLU A 250 -12.45 -11.01 -3.62
CA GLU A 250 -12.80 -12.36 -4.13
C GLU A 250 -14.30 -12.54 -4.44
N ASN A 251 -15.16 -11.65 -3.94
CA ASN A 251 -16.61 -11.68 -4.19
C ASN A 251 -17.07 -10.91 -5.44
N ARG A 252 -16.16 -10.37 -6.27
CA ARG A 252 -16.52 -9.95 -7.64
C ARG A 252 -16.43 -11.16 -8.56
N SER A 253 -17.42 -12.03 -8.43
CA SER A 253 -17.79 -12.96 -9.51
C SER A 253 -17.91 -12.19 -10.82
N THR A 254 -17.16 -12.64 -11.85
CA THR A 254 -17.28 -12.42 -13.31
C THR A 254 -18.00 -11.16 -13.81
N PRO A 255 -17.47 -10.41 -14.82
CA PRO A 255 -18.28 -9.46 -15.57
C PRO A 255 -19.29 -10.24 -16.42
N THR A 256 -20.39 -10.63 -15.80
CA THR A 256 -21.61 -11.08 -16.46
C THR A 256 -22.11 -9.90 -17.28
N GLN A 257 -22.34 -10.12 -18.59
CA GLN A 257 -22.87 -9.13 -19.52
C GLN A 257 -23.99 -8.28 -18.89
N LEU A 258 -23.76 -6.98 -18.76
CA LEU A 258 -24.77 -6.00 -18.34
C LEU A 258 -25.80 -5.82 -19.47
N ASN A 259 -26.85 -6.64 -19.49
CA ASN A 259 -28.09 -6.29 -20.17
C ASN A 259 -28.82 -5.27 -19.29
N LEU A 260 -28.57 -3.98 -19.55
CA LEU A 260 -29.24 -2.87 -18.86
C LEU A 260 -30.71 -2.78 -19.30
N ASN A 261 -31.60 -2.69 -18.30
CA ASN A 261 -33.05 -2.53 -18.46
C ASN A 261 -33.39 -1.20 -19.17
N ASP A 262 -34.51 -1.14 -19.89
CA ASP A 262 -34.87 0.06 -20.68
C ASP A 262 -35.14 1.30 -19.80
N GLU A 263 -35.52 1.08 -18.54
CA GLU A 263 -35.66 2.13 -17.52
C GLU A 263 -34.31 2.75 -17.11
N THR A 264 -33.21 1.97 -17.05
CA THR A 264 -31.88 2.52 -16.74
C THR A 264 -31.28 3.28 -17.92
N LYS A 265 -31.64 2.92 -19.16
CA LYS A 265 -31.30 3.74 -20.34
C LYS A 265 -32.10 5.06 -20.39
N ALA A 266 -33.33 5.07 -19.90
CA ALA A 266 -34.13 6.29 -19.80
C ALA A 266 -33.59 7.23 -18.71
N LEU A 267 -33.17 6.69 -17.55
CA LEU A 267 -32.57 7.47 -16.46
C LEU A 267 -31.23 8.11 -16.86
N LEU A 268 -30.41 7.42 -17.65
CA LEU A 268 -29.17 7.96 -18.22
C LEU A 268 -29.43 9.12 -19.19
N LYS A 269 -30.50 9.04 -20.01
CA LYS A 269 -30.94 10.15 -20.86
C LYS A 269 -31.43 11.37 -20.07
N GLU A 270 -32.17 11.15 -18.97
CA GLU A 270 -32.62 12.22 -18.09
C GLU A 270 -31.46 12.93 -17.37
N GLN A 271 -30.42 12.18 -16.99
CA GLN A 271 -29.19 12.75 -16.42
C GLN A 271 -28.40 13.56 -17.45
N ASP A 272 -28.34 13.11 -18.71
CA ASP A 272 -27.68 13.83 -19.80
C ASP A 272 -28.43 15.15 -20.13
N ASP A 273 -29.76 15.15 -20.10
CA ASP A 273 -30.58 16.37 -20.33
C ASP A 273 -30.48 17.37 -19.15
N GLN A 274 -30.39 16.88 -17.90
CA GLN A 274 -30.11 17.73 -16.74
C GLN A 274 -28.71 18.36 -16.80
N LEU A 275 -27.71 17.63 -17.29
CA LEU A 275 -26.36 18.13 -17.48
C LEU A 275 -26.32 19.21 -18.58
N ALA A 276 -27.10 19.05 -19.65
CA ALA A 276 -27.28 20.05 -20.70
C ALA A 276 -27.92 21.35 -20.18
N SER A 277 -28.93 21.25 -19.29
CA SER A 277 -29.57 22.44 -18.69
C SER A 277 -28.65 23.18 -17.70
N LEU A 278 -27.80 22.47 -16.96
CA LEU A 278 -26.79 23.05 -16.07
C LEU A 278 -25.68 23.77 -16.85
N LEU A 279 -25.35 23.30 -18.06
CA LEU A 279 -24.40 23.99 -18.94
C LEU A 279 -24.96 25.30 -19.49
N GLN A 280 -26.28 25.38 -19.77
CA GLN A 280 -26.95 26.62 -20.18
C GLN A 280 -26.96 27.69 -19.06
N VAL A 281 -27.17 27.29 -17.81
CA VAL A 281 -27.09 28.19 -16.63
C VAL A 281 -25.66 28.71 -16.40
N LYS A 282 -24.64 27.91 -16.73
CA LYS A 282 -23.23 28.30 -16.59
C LYS A 282 -22.80 29.32 -17.65
N ILE A 283 -23.31 29.20 -18.88
CA ILE A 283 -23.11 30.18 -19.96
C ILE A 283 -23.76 31.52 -19.61
N ASP A 284 -24.97 31.52 -19.04
CA ASP A 284 -25.70 32.73 -18.59
C ASP A 284 -25.02 33.43 -17.38
N LEU A 285 -24.40 32.65 -16.48
CA LEU A 285 -23.62 33.16 -15.35
C LEU A 285 -22.28 33.77 -15.79
N ASP A 286 -21.66 33.23 -16.84
CA ASP A 286 -20.43 33.78 -17.41
C ASP A 286 -20.69 35.07 -18.21
N GLU A 287 -21.84 35.19 -18.90
CA GLU A 287 -22.28 36.46 -19.51
C GLU A 287 -22.54 37.55 -18.45
N LYS A 288 -23.15 37.22 -17.31
CA LYS A 288 -23.32 38.16 -16.18
C LYS A 288 -21.99 38.53 -15.50
N ARG A 289 -21.01 37.63 -15.44
CA ARG A 289 -19.66 37.91 -14.90
C ARG A 289 -18.85 38.86 -15.79
N GLN A 290 -19.06 38.85 -17.10
CA GLN A 290 -18.44 39.82 -18.02
C GLN A 290 -19.03 41.24 -17.90
N VAL A 291 -20.27 41.38 -17.41
CA VAL A 291 -20.88 42.70 -17.11
C VAL A 291 -20.35 43.30 -15.80
N VAL A 292 -20.07 42.46 -14.80
CA VAL A 292 -19.53 42.91 -13.49
C VAL A 292 -18.10 43.45 -13.60
N THR A 293 -17.29 42.94 -14.54
CA THR A 293 -15.89 43.37 -14.72
C THR A 293 -15.71 44.75 -15.35
N LYS A 294 -16.78 45.39 -15.84
CA LYS A 294 -16.71 46.79 -16.33
C LYS A 294 -17.01 47.86 -15.28
N ILE A 295 -17.47 47.51 -14.07
CA ILE A 295 -17.97 48.50 -13.08
C ILE A 295 -17.01 48.70 -11.90
N THR A 296 -16.06 47.80 -11.67
CA THR A 296 -15.25 47.80 -10.43
C THR A 296 -13.88 48.47 -10.55
N TYR A 297 -13.79 49.65 -11.18
CA TYR A 297 -12.58 50.49 -11.13
C TYR A 297 -12.82 51.96 -10.73
N GLN A 298 -14.01 52.30 -10.21
CA GLN A 298 -14.32 53.70 -9.87
C GLN A 298 -14.58 54.00 -8.38
N GLN A 299 -14.52 53.04 -7.45
CA GLN A 299 -14.91 53.31 -6.06
C GLN A 299 -13.98 52.71 -5.00
N LEU A 300 -12.71 53.09 -4.99
CA LEU A 300 -11.91 53.00 -3.76
C LEU A 300 -10.95 54.20 -3.66
N LYS A 301 -11.52 55.36 -3.33
CA LYS A 301 -10.83 56.38 -2.53
C LYS A 301 -11.61 56.51 -1.24
N ASN A 302 -11.11 55.92 -0.15
CA ASN A 302 -10.97 56.57 1.16
C ASN A 302 -10.39 55.58 2.19
N ASN A 303 -9.62 56.14 3.13
CA ASN A 303 -8.61 55.49 3.96
C ASN A 303 -9.17 54.48 4.98
N PHE A 304 -8.60 53.28 4.99
CA PHE A 304 -8.75 52.28 6.05
C PHE A 304 -7.84 52.65 7.23
N ASN A 305 -8.35 52.62 8.47
CA ASN A 305 -7.57 52.95 9.68
C ASN A 305 -7.30 51.70 10.53
N GLU A 306 -6.26 51.75 11.35
CA GLU A 306 -5.70 50.61 12.12
C GLU A 306 -6.70 49.99 13.12
N ALA A 307 -7.64 50.80 13.64
CA ALA A 307 -8.71 50.36 14.54
C ALA A 307 -9.70 49.37 13.89
N ASP A 308 -9.92 49.48 12.57
CA ASP A 308 -10.81 48.56 11.83
C ASP A 308 -10.15 47.19 11.65
N LEU A 309 -8.81 47.16 11.55
CA LEU A 309 -8.03 45.94 11.46
C LEU A 309 -8.07 45.17 12.79
N GLU A 310 -7.93 45.86 13.92
CA GLU A 310 -7.97 45.27 15.25
C GLU A 310 -9.37 44.72 15.58
N GLN A 311 -10.44 45.41 15.19
CA GLN A 311 -11.80 44.88 15.34
C GLN A 311 -12.03 43.63 14.49
N ALA A 312 -11.54 43.59 13.24
CA ALA A 312 -11.64 42.43 12.38
C ALA A 312 -10.83 41.22 12.93
N LEU A 313 -9.65 41.48 13.50
CA LEU A 313 -8.82 40.45 14.14
C LEU A 313 -9.46 39.90 15.43
N ALA A 314 -10.02 40.77 16.27
CA ALA A 314 -10.73 40.37 17.49
C ALA A 314 -11.96 39.51 17.17
N GLN A 315 -12.72 39.86 16.12
CA GLN A 315 -13.84 39.06 15.63
C GLN A 315 -13.39 37.69 15.13
N LYS A 316 -12.29 37.61 14.37
CA LYS A 316 -11.73 36.32 13.92
C LYS A 316 -11.23 35.45 15.05
N ILE A 317 -10.55 36.01 16.06
CA ILE A 317 -10.08 35.26 17.23
C ILE A 317 -11.26 34.70 18.03
N THR A 318 -12.34 35.47 18.16
CA THR A 318 -13.56 35.05 18.84
C THR A 318 -14.29 33.94 18.06
N GLN A 319 -14.33 34.03 16.73
CA GLN A 319 -14.79 32.93 15.87
C GLN A 319 -13.93 31.68 16.02
N PHE A 320 -12.60 31.82 16.09
CA PHE A 320 -11.68 30.70 16.27
C PHE A 320 -11.84 30.00 17.62
N LYS A 321 -12.04 30.77 18.69
CA LYS A 321 -12.33 30.21 20.04
C LYS A 321 -13.65 29.46 20.06
N LYS A 322 -14.71 30.01 19.44
CA LYS A 322 -16.00 29.31 19.26
C LYS A 322 -15.85 28.02 18.44
N PHE A 323 -15.04 28.05 17.38
CA PHE A 323 -14.74 26.85 16.57
C PHE A 323 -14.00 25.77 17.39
N LYS A 324 -13.07 26.18 18.25
CA LYS A 324 -12.31 25.27 19.12
C LYS A 324 -13.17 24.66 20.24
N GLU A 325 -14.11 25.43 20.79
CA GLU A 325 -15.09 24.97 21.78
C GLU A 325 -16.20 24.09 21.17
N GLN A 326 -16.57 24.33 19.91
CA GLN A 326 -17.47 23.45 19.15
C GLN A 326 -16.79 22.12 18.80
N ASN A 327 -15.49 22.14 18.47
CA ASN A 327 -14.72 20.92 18.20
C ASN A 327 -14.42 20.07 19.45
N SER A 328 -14.37 20.65 20.65
CA SER A 328 -14.15 19.89 21.90
C SER A 328 -15.44 19.26 22.48
N LYS A 329 -16.62 19.66 21.99
CA LYS A 329 -17.93 19.12 22.46
C LYS A 329 -18.59 18.13 21.49
N SER A 330 -17.98 17.84 20.33
CA SER A 330 -18.43 16.77 19.43
C SER A 330 -17.90 15.40 19.86
N LYS A 331 -18.56 14.78 20.85
CA LYS A 331 -18.51 13.33 21.10
C LYS A 331 -19.35 12.57 20.04
N ASN A 332 -19.05 12.78 18.76
CA ASN A 332 -19.66 12.08 17.61
C ASN A 332 -18.57 11.57 16.64
N SER A 333 -17.45 11.11 17.19
CA SER A 333 -16.29 10.62 16.45
C SER A 333 -16.43 9.14 16.08
N LEU A 334 -17.05 8.84 14.94
CA LEU A 334 -16.33 7.95 14.04
C LEU A 334 -15.11 8.77 13.58
N SER A 335 -13.91 8.35 13.95
CA SER A 335 -12.66 8.99 13.50
C SER A 335 -12.70 9.14 11.97
N MET A 336 -12.17 10.22 11.40
CA MET A 336 -12.06 10.37 9.94
C MET A 336 -11.36 9.15 9.30
N PHE A 337 -10.54 8.45 10.08
CA PHE A 337 -9.97 7.15 9.74
C PHE A 337 -11.03 6.07 9.51
N ALA A 338 -11.99 5.90 10.42
CA ALA A 338 -13.07 4.91 10.33
C ALA A 338 -13.95 5.06 9.09
N GLN A 339 -14.06 6.29 8.56
CA GLN A 339 -14.82 6.56 7.34
C GLN A 339 -14.04 6.18 6.06
N ASN A 340 -12.71 6.25 6.10
CA ASN A 340 -11.85 5.97 4.95
C ASN A 340 -11.37 4.51 4.91
N PHE A 341 -11.40 3.81 6.04
CA PHE A 341 -11.02 2.41 6.13
C PHE A 341 -12.25 1.50 6.04
N VAL A 342 -12.37 0.76 4.95
CA VAL A 342 -13.44 -0.22 4.71
C VAL A 342 -13.39 -1.32 5.78
N ASN A 343 -14.55 -1.78 6.24
CA ASN A 343 -14.68 -2.81 7.27
C ASN A 343 -14.03 -2.48 8.63
N TYR A 344 -13.70 -1.20 8.90
CA TYR A 344 -13.11 -0.77 10.18
C TYR A 344 -13.97 -1.14 11.40
N ASN A 345 -15.29 -1.24 11.24
CA ASN A 345 -16.19 -1.64 12.32
C ASN A 345 -15.83 -3.03 12.89
N LEU A 346 -15.37 -3.97 12.06
CA LEU A 346 -14.91 -5.29 12.53
C LEU A 346 -13.70 -5.15 13.45
N PHE A 347 -12.71 -4.35 13.04
CA PHE A 347 -11.52 -4.08 13.83
C PHE A 347 -11.82 -3.35 15.15
N LYS A 348 -12.73 -2.37 15.11
CA LYS A 348 -13.14 -1.57 16.27
C LYS A 348 -13.82 -2.42 17.35
N ASN A 349 -14.54 -3.47 16.95
CA ASN A 349 -15.27 -4.33 17.89
C ASN A 349 -14.37 -5.30 18.66
N LEU A 350 -13.11 -5.48 18.24
CA LEU A 350 -12.15 -6.35 18.91
C LEU A 350 -11.55 -5.68 20.16
N ASP A 351 -11.18 -6.51 21.15
CA ASP A 351 -10.43 -6.03 22.30
C ASP A 351 -9.01 -5.55 21.90
N SER A 352 -8.39 -4.69 22.70
CA SER A 352 -7.06 -4.14 22.42
C SER A 352 -5.99 -5.22 22.28
N GLN A 353 -6.10 -6.32 23.04
CA GLN A 353 -5.18 -7.46 22.91
C GLN A 353 -5.39 -8.21 21.59
N GLU A 354 -6.64 -8.45 21.21
CA GLU A 354 -7.00 -9.14 19.96
C GLU A 354 -6.58 -8.33 18.74
N GLN A 355 -6.77 -7.00 18.76
CA GLN A 355 -6.29 -6.10 17.71
C GLN A 355 -4.77 -6.22 17.52
N LYS A 356 -4.00 -6.28 18.61
CA LYS A 356 -2.54 -6.44 18.54
C LYS A 356 -2.15 -7.80 17.97
N GLN A 357 -2.83 -8.88 18.38
CA GLN A 357 -2.57 -10.23 17.86
C GLN A 357 -2.90 -10.33 16.37
N LEU A 358 -4.05 -9.81 15.93
CA LEU A 358 -4.43 -9.73 14.52
C LEU A 358 -3.37 -8.99 13.70
N LEU A 359 -2.96 -7.79 14.14
CA LEU A 359 -1.95 -7.00 13.44
C LEU A 359 -0.58 -7.71 13.41
N ASN A 360 -0.24 -8.45 14.46
CA ASN A 360 1.00 -9.24 14.51
C ASN A 360 0.95 -10.44 13.55
N GLN A 361 -0.18 -11.12 13.44
CA GLN A 361 -0.35 -12.20 12.47
C GLN A 361 -0.32 -11.67 11.04
N ALA A 362 -1.02 -10.56 10.75
CA ALA A 362 -0.95 -9.91 9.45
C ALA A 362 0.48 -9.46 9.11
N HIS A 363 1.23 -8.92 10.09
CA HIS A 363 2.65 -8.55 9.92
C HIS A 363 3.51 -9.77 9.62
N THR A 364 3.31 -10.86 10.36
CA THR A 364 4.08 -12.09 10.18
C THR A 364 3.82 -12.70 8.80
N LEU A 365 2.56 -12.71 8.36
CA LEU A 365 2.16 -13.16 7.04
C LEU A 365 2.83 -12.31 5.95
N SER A 366 2.65 -10.99 5.97
CA SER A 366 3.17 -10.12 4.91
C SER A 366 4.70 -10.10 4.89
N LYS A 367 5.36 -10.05 6.06
CA LYS A 367 6.81 -10.02 6.19
C LYS A 367 7.48 -11.24 5.59
N LEU A 368 6.88 -12.44 5.71
CA LEU A 368 7.43 -13.66 5.13
C LEU A 368 7.58 -13.54 3.60
N TYR A 369 6.54 -13.09 2.92
CA TYR A 369 6.55 -12.93 1.46
C TYR A 369 7.37 -11.73 1.01
N LEU A 370 7.33 -10.62 1.75
CA LEU A 370 8.17 -9.45 1.45
C LEU A 370 9.66 -9.76 1.58
N ASN A 371 10.08 -10.52 2.60
CA ASN A 371 11.48 -10.92 2.75
C ASN A 371 11.95 -11.82 1.60
N VAL A 372 11.06 -12.68 1.10
CA VAL A 372 11.31 -13.51 -0.07
C VAL A 372 11.59 -12.64 -1.30
N LEU A 373 10.78 -11.60 -1.53
CA LEU A 373 10.92 -10.69 -2.67
C LEU A 373 12.15 -9.77 -2.57
N LEU A 374 12.44 -9.28 -1.37
CA LEU A 374 13.56 -8.36 -1.12
C LEU A 374 14.92 -9.06 -1.11
N GLY A 375 14.96 -10.39 -1.28
CA GLY A 375 16.20 -11.17 -1.23
C GLY A 375 16.85 -11.20 0.16
N SER A 376 16.15 -10.72 1.20
CA SER A 376 16.55 -10.82 2.61
C SER A 376 16.20 -12.19 3.20
N ARG A 377 16.04 -13.22 2.35
CA ARG A 377 15.87 -14.60 2.80
C ARG A 377 17.04 -14.94 3.71
N ILE A 378 16.73 -15.46 4.89
CA ILE A 378 17.73 -16.17 5.68
C ILE A 378 18.14 -17.34 4.80
N ILE A 379 19.37 -17.31 4.27
CA ILE A 379 19.97 -18.47 3.59
C ILE A 379 19.78 -19.64 4.55
N HIS A 380 18.87 -20.56 4.21
CA HIS A 380 18.61 -21.70 5.07
C HIS A 380 19.90 -22.50 5.14
N SER A 381 20.23 -23.02 6.32
CA SER A 381 21.45 -23.79 6.57
C SER A 381 21.68 -24.92 5.54
N LYS A 382 20.63 -25.44 4.89
CA LYS A 382 20.69 -26.37 3.75
C LYS A 382 21.42 -25.82 2.54
N GLU A 383 21.23 -24.56 2.17
CA GLU A 383 21.98 -23.94 1.05
C GLU A 383 23.45 -23.79 1.42
N LYS A 384 23.76 -23.41 2.68
CA LYS A 384 25.14 -23.43 3.20
C LYS A 384 25.74 -24.84 3.24
N LEU A 385 24.95 -25.87 3.55
CA LEU A 385 25.39 -27.27 3.59
C LEU A 385 25.62 -27.82 2.17
N ILE A 386 24.79 -27.43 1.20
CA ILE A 386 24.98 -27.72 -0.23
C ILE A 386 26.19 -26.98 -0.79
N GLU A 387 26.39 -25.71 -0.43
CA GLU A 387 27.60 -24.95 -0.78
C GLU A 387 28.83 -25.59 -0.16
N TYR A 388 28.80 -25.91 1.12
CA TYR A 388 29.88 -26.62 1.81
C TYR A 388 30.17 -27.97 1.15
N LYS A 389 29.14 -28.72 0.73
CA LYS A 389 29.28 -29.98 0.00
C LYS A 389 29.89 -29.78 -1.39
N ARG A 390 29.49 -28.73 -2.12
CA ARG A 390 30.15 -28.34 -3.39
C ARG A 390 31.61 -27.97 -3.15
N LEU A 391 31.91 -27.28 -2.06
CA LEU A 391 33.24 -26.86 -1.67
C LEU A 391 34.11 -28.08 -1.31
N MET A 392 33.59 -29.00 -0.51
CA MET A 392 34.25 -30.26 -0.18
C MET A 392 34.46 -31.17 -1.39
N ALA A 393 33.47 -31.28 -2.28
CA ALA A 393 33.60 -32.03 -3.53
C ALA A 393 34.57 -31.38 -4.54
N SER A 394 34.88 -30.09 -4.40
CA SER A 394 35.89 -29.39 -5.19
C SER A 394 37.31 -29.49 -4.60
N LEU A 395 37.42 -29.91 -3.34
CA LEU A 395 38.68 -30.09 -2.62
C LEU A 395 39.21 -31.54 -2.71
N THR A 396 38.36 -32.48 -3.14
CA THR A 396 38.70 -33.86 -3.54
C THR A 396 38.90 -33.94 -5.03
#